data_AF-W0V2N4-F1
#
_entry.id   AF-W0V2N4-F1
#
_cell.length_a   1.000
_cell.length_b   1.000
_cell.length_c   1.000
_cell.angle_alpha   90.00
_cell.angle_beta   90.00
_cell.angle_gamma   90.00
#
_symmetry.space_group_name_H-M   'P 1'
#
loop_
_entity.id
_entity.type
_entity.pdbx_description
1 polymer ?
#
loop_
_entity_poly.entity_id
_entity_poly.type
_entity_poly.pdbx_seq_one_letter_code
_entity_poly.pdbx_strand_id
1 'polypeptide(L)'
;MYSIRNTANPYIPSQPEPTRQDPVHAAVVSGDSQRVLQLRAAGWRANVLDGARRSPVDVLDTMRGIDNRSYSGMRQALLQSLNPTAPKGYTKPETLHGSPWGLEILVSGALKGGVNDEKGGAQSLNGKVFFSDRTPQADTDTTTRQNLRTKARTYAQGHVSVSASASSRAQQHRLTQIIGQTLDKGMPLSLSERGGVLRVSDPGNIQQEAAAWMESFLHDKYIYGKSALPLLAAPLEQSAKALKLPGKLTLKSEHGPDQVLEGAQLQSFYKMAAGGLRKSLEGGKAPYLSMLNQGTVVPVVFGFDKVRNLGSHGIQSMITKSYSYYSYQNHDHPLSGSANGGRLKEVEVRSLADLATLYLGCEVKGARLPDDVLVRIKGAKRDKAEYLAPGQLKQFRANVLAQAAAHSPDRGARPLRKQALRDLQQINTTLRSHDLRAYLRSPEAHVRKA
;
A
#
# COMPACT_ATOMS: atom_id res chain seq x y z
N MET A 1 -48.24 -43.45 48.70
CA MET A 1 -46.91 -43.96 49.07
C MET A 1 -45.88 -42.89 48.74
N TYR A 2 -45.18 -42.40 49.78
CA TYR A 2 -43.90 -41.66 49.79
C TYR A 2 -43.73 -40.40 48.92
N SER A 3 -43.01 -39.35 49.31
CA SER A 3 -42.53 -38.79 50.57
C SER A 3 -41.84 -37.48 50.15
N ILE A 4 -42.10 -36.40 50.86
CA ILE A 4 -41.45 -35.10 50.65
C ILE A 4 -40.04 -35.18 51.22
N ARG A 5 -39.00 -34.84 50.44
CA ARG A 5 -37.81 -34.15 50.97
C ARG A 5 -37.23 -33.12 50.00
N ASN A 6 -37.34 -31.90 50.51
CA ASN A 6 -36.65 -30.67 50.17
C ASN A 6 -35.12 -30.86 50.22
N THR A 7 -34.38 -30.40 49.21
CA THR A 7 -33.06 -29.78 49.41
C THR A 7 -32.91 -28.64 48.42
N ALA A 8 -33.13 -27.42 48.91
CA ALA A 8 -32.68 -26.21 48.26
C ALA A 8 -31.16 -26.25 48.17
N ASN A 9 -30.62 -26.22 46.95
CA ASN A 9 -29.24 -25.83 46.73
C ASN A 9 -29.30 -24.40 46.15
N PRO A 10 -28.93 -23.36 46.90
CA PRO A 10 -28.84 -22.03 46.30
C PRO A 10 -27.77 -22.10 45.21
N TYR A 11 -28.12 -21.64 44.01
CA TYR A 11 -27.13 -21.34 42.99
C TYR A 11 -26.16 -20.32 43.59
N ILE A 12 -25.01 -20.81 44.05
CA ILE A 12 -23.85 -19.98 44.34
C ILE A 12 -23.29 -19.65 42.96
N PRO A 13 -23.32 -18.38 42.50
CA PRO A 13 -22.64 -18.03 41.27
C PRO A 13 -21.18 -18.42 41.48
N SER A 14 -20.69 -19.32 40.61
CA SER A 14 -19.28 -19.67 40.57
C SER A 14 -18.50 -18.35 40.55
N GLN A 15 -17.68 -18.14 41.57
CA GLN A 15 -16.72 -17.04 41.54
C GLN A 15 -15.97 -17.13 40.21
N PRO A 16 -15.79 -16.01 39.47
CA PRO A 16 -14.99 -16.05 38.26
C PRO A 16 -13.63 -16.59 38.66
N GLU A 17 -13.23 -17.72 38.06
CA GLU A 17 -11.89 -18.25 38.24
C GLU A 17 -10.88 -17.12 38.04
N PRO A 18 -9.81 -17.04 38.85
CA PRO A 18 -8.75 -16.08 38.62
C PRO A 18 -8.23 -16.32 37.22
N THR A 19 -8.65 -15.45 36.28
CA THR A 19 -8.29 -15.55 34.86
C THR A 19 -6.81 -15.83 34.77
N ARG A 20 -6.44 -17.04 34.31
CA ARG A 20 -5.07 -17.49 34.20
C ARG A 20 -4.31 -16.46 33.38
N GLN A 21 -3.57 -15.59 34.06
CA GLN A 21 -2.91 -14.45 33.42
C GLN A 21 -1.99 -15.00 32.35
N ASP A 22 -2.07 -14.43 31.13
CA ASP A 22 -1.22 -14.85 30.03
C ASP A 22 0.27 -14.80 30.48
N PRO A 23 1.06 -15.85 30.21
CA PRO A 23 2.42 -15.94 30.73
C PRO A 23 3.34 -14.79 30.32
N VAL A 24 3.09 -14.16 29.16
CA VAL A 24 3.89 -13.00 28.72
C VAL A 24 3.53 -11.77 29.55
N HIS A 25 2.24 -11.58 29.87
CA HIS A 25 1.81 -10.52 30.79
C HIS A 25 2.41 -10.70 32.18
N ALA A 26 2.37 -11.91 32.74
CA ALA A 26 2.97 -12.18 34.06
C ALA A 26 4.47 -11.87 34.09
N ALA A 27 5.22 -12.26 33.05
CA ALA A 27 6.65 -12.00 32.95
C ALA A 27 6.99 -10.50 32.78
N VAL A 28 6.13 -9.72 32.13
CA VAL A 28 6.30 -8.26 32.05
C VAL A 28 6.10 -7.63 33.42
N VAL A 29 5.03 -7.99 34.14
CA VAL A 29 4.74 -7.46 35.49
C VAL A 29 5.87 -7.78 36.47
N SER A 30 6.48 -8.97 36.36
CA SER A 30 7.61 -9.37 37.21
C SER A 30 8.97 -8.78 36.80
N GLY A 31 9.03 -7.98 35.73
CA GLY A 31 10.29 -7.40 35.25
C GLY A 31 11.27 -8.39 34.60
N ASP A 32 10.85 -9.63 34.31
CA ASP A 32 11.72 -10.68 33.77
C ASP A 32 11.77 -10.69 32.23
N SER A 33 12.66 -9.87 31.69
CA SER A 33 12.89 -9.77 30.24
C SER A 33 13.38 -11.08 29.60
N GLN A 34 14.13 -11.91 30.35
CA GLN A 34 14.65 -13.19 29.84
C GLN A 34 13.51 -14.20 29.70
N ARG A 35 12.60 -14.23 30.66
CA ARG A 35 11.40 -15.06 30.59
C ARG A 35 10.50 -14.65 29.42
N VAL A 36 10.33 -13.35 29.18
CA VAL A 36 9.61 -12.86 27.99
C VAL A 36 10.25 -13.40 26.70
N LEU A 37 11.58 -13.35 26.59
CA LEU A 37 12.29 -13.90 25.43
C LEU A 37 12.06 -15.40 25.23
N GLN A 38 12.19 -16.18 26.31
CA GLN A 38 11.96 -17.62 26.28
C GLN A 38 10.53 -17.97 25.83
N LEU A 39 9.52 -17.30 26.41
CA LEU A 39 8.12 -17.50 26.06
C LEU A 39 7.87 -17.16 24.59
N ARG A 40 8.41 -16.04 24.11
CA ARG A 40 8.29 -15.66 22.69
C ARG A 40 8.97 -16.64 21.75
N ALA A 41 10.13 -17.18 22.12
CA ALA A 41 10.82 -18.23 21.37
C ALA A 41 10.00 -19.53 21.33
N ALA A 42 9.28 -19.84 22.40
CA ALA A 42 8.35 -20.97 22.48
C ALA A 42 6.99 -20.74 21.78
N GLY A 43 6.81 -19.59 21.09
CA GLY A 43 5.62 -19.31 20.28
C GLY A 43 4.54 -18.47 20.97
N TRP A 44 4.72 -18.10 22.25
CA TRP A 44 3.80 -17.18 22.92
C TRP A 44 3.84 -15.80 22.29
N ARG A 45 2.66 -15.20 22.11
CA ARG A 45 2.55 -13.97 21.33
C ARG A 45 2.50 -12.74 22.24
N ALA A 46 3.40 -11.80 22.00
CA ALA A 46 3.43 -10.49 22.69
C ALA A 46 2.33 -9.51 22.18
N ASN A 47 1.15 -10.02 21.85
CA ASN A 47 0.00 -9.25 21.37
C ASN A 47 -1.32 -9.61 22.03
N VAL A 48 -1.33 -10.61 22.92
CA VAL A 48 -2.52 -11.04 23.66
C VAL A 48 -2.95 -9.94 24.62
N LEU A 49 -4.25 -9.66 24.68
CA LEU A 49 -4.80 -8.67 25.59
C LEU A 49 -4.99 -9.24 26.99
N ASP A 50 -4.73 -8.42 28.02
CA ASP A 50 -5.15 -8.73 29.40
C ASP A 50 -6.65 -8.44 29.60
N GLY A 51 -7.16 -8.71 30.82
CA GLY A 51 -8.56 -8.41 31.18
C GLY A 51 -8.93 -6.93 31.12
N ALA A 52 -7.95 -6.02 31.13
CA ALA A 52 -8.11 -4.59 30.94
C ALA A 52 -7.91 -4.14 29.49
N ARG A 53 -7.85 -5.08 28.54
CA ARG A 53 -7.63 -4.85 27.10
C ARG A 53 -6.31 -4.15 26.76
N ARG A 54 -5.27 -4.38 27.55
CA ARG A 54 -3.92 -3.87 27.30
C ARG A 54 -3.04 -4.96 26.69
N SER A 55 -2.17 -4.61 25.75
CA SER A 55 -1.11 -5.51 25.32
C SER A 55 0.05 -5.53 26.34
N PRO A 56 0.97 -6.51 26.30
CA PRO A 56 2.13 -6.51 27.20
C PRO A 56 3.02 -5.26 27.07
N VAL A 57 3.00 -4.60 25.91
CA VAL A 57 3.72 -3.32 25.70
C VAL A 57 3.00 -2.16 26.38
N ASP A 58 1.66 -2.16 26.38
CA ASP A 58 0.88 -1.11 27.05
C ASP A 58 0.96 -1.26 28.58
N VAL A 59 1.03 -2.51 29.06
CA VAL A 59 1.34 -2.79 30.46
C VAL A 59 2.73 -2.24 30.81
N LEU A 60 3.77 -2.57 30.04
CA LEU A 60 5.13 -2.04 30.26
C LEU A 60 5.17 -0.50 30.30
N ASP A 61 4.47 0.17 29.38
CA ASP A 61 4.44 1.63 29.29
C ASP A 61 3.72 2.31 30.46
N THR A 62 2.93 1.57 31.25
CA THR A 62 2.23 2.08 32.43
C THR A 62 2.87 1.67 33.75
N MET A 63 3.93 0.85 33.73
CA MET A 63 4.66 0.46 34.93
C MET A 63 5.37 1.67 35.56
N ARG A 64 5.09 1.93 36.84
CA ARG A 64 5.79 2.94 37.64
C ARG A 64 6.98 2.31 38.35
N GLY A 65 8.08 3.04 38.50
CA GLY A 65 9.24 2.60 39.28
C GLY A 65 10.20 1.63 38.58
N ILE A 66 9.96 1.29 37.31
CA ILE A 66 10.93 0.56 36.49
C ILE A 66 12.05 1.52 36.04
N ASP A 67 13.31 1.13 36.21
CA ASP A 67 14.44 1.92 35.73
C ASP A 67 14.57 1.85 34.19
N ASN A 68 15.24 2.85 33.60
CA ASN A 68 15.36 2.98 32.15
C ASN A 68 16.03 1.78 31.47
N ARG A 69 16.99 1.13 32.14
CA ARG A 69 17.70 -0.03 31.58
C ARG A 69 16.78 -1.24 31.55
N SER A 70 16.07 -1.51 32.64
CA SER A 70 15.07 -2.58 32.72
C SER A 70 13.91 -2.36 31.75
N TYR A 71 13.41 -1.12 31.65
CA TYR A 71 12.37 -0.76 30.68
C TYR A 71 12.84 -1.02 29.24
N SER A 72 14.04 -0.55 28.88
CA SER A 72 14.60 -0.77 27.54
C SER A 72 14.81 -2.25 27.25
N GLY A 73 15.33 -3.02 28.22
CA GLY A 73 15.52 -4.47 28.11
C GLY A 73 14.21 -5.22 27.90
N MET A 74 13.17 -4.89 28.69
CA MET A 74 11.84 -5.47 28.55
C MET A 74 11.19 -5.09 27.22
N ARG A 75 11.29 -3.83 26.80
CA ARG A 75 10.75 -3.36 25.53
C ARG A 75 11.44 -4.06 24.35
N GLN A 76 12.76 -4.24 24.41
CA GLN A 76 13.50 -5.03 23.43
C GLN A 76 13.01 -6.49 23.45
N ALA A 77 12.86 -7.10 24.63
CA ALA A 77 12.37 -8.47 24.76
C ALA A 77 10.98 -8.67 24.16
N LEU A 78 10.08 -7.68 24.23
CA LEU A 78 8.74 -7.73 23.63
C LEU A 78 8.75 -7.48 22.12
N LEU A 79 9.63 -6.61 21.63
CA LEU A 79 9.57 -6.09 20.26
C LEU A 79 10.63 -6.62 19.30
N GLN A 80 11.68 -7.26 19.81
CA GLN A 80 12.74 -7.75 18.95
C GLN A 80 12.21 -8.70 17.87
N SER A 81 12.78 -8.60 16.68
CA SER A 81 12.45 -9.50 15.59
C SER A 81 12.91 -10.92 15.90
N LEU A 82 12.03 -11.90 15.69
CA LEU A 82 12.40 -13.33 15.70
C LEU A 82 12.79 -13.82 14.29
N ASN A 83 12.86 -12.90 13.32
CA ASN A 83 13.33 -13.22 11.97
C ASN A 83 14.86 -13.29 11.98
N PRO A 84 15.49 -14.42 11.61
CA PRO A 84 16.94 -14.56 11.63
C PRO A 84 17.68 -13.56 10.72
N THR A 85 17.01 -13.01 9.69
CA THR A 85 17.62 -12.03 8.79
C THR A 85 17.57 -10.59 9.32
N ALA A 86 16.83 -10.32 10.41
CA ALA A 86 16.74 -8.98 10.95
C ALA A 86 18.04 -8.55 11.63
N PRO A 87 18.44 -7.27 11.51
CA PRO A 87 19.62 -6.77 12.21
C PRO A 87 19.56 -7.00 13.71
N LYS A 88 20.70 -7.30 14.34
CA LYS A 88 20.80 -7.47 15.79
C LYS A 88 20.32 -6.20 16.49
N GLY A 89 19.48 -6.36 17.52
CA GLY A 89 18.89 -5.23 18.26
C GLY A 89 17.70 -4.56 17.56
N TYR A 90 17.32 -5.00 16.36
CA TYR A 90 16.16 -4.45 15.66
C TYR A 90 14.85 -4.72 16.42
N THR A 91 14.13 -3.63 16.71
CA THR A 91 12.78 -3.66 17.28
C THR A 91 11.75 -3.45 16.18
N LYS A 92 10.74 -4.33 16.13
CA LYS A 92 9.67 -4.25 15.13
C LYS A 92 8.93 -2.91 15.23
N PRO A 93 8.38 -2.40 14.11
CA PRO A 93 7.57 -1.19 14.14
C PRO A 93 6.35 -1.40 15.03
N GLU A 94 5.88 -0.31 15.61
CA GLU A 94 4.69 -0.32 16.46
C GLU A 94 3.45 0.08 15.69
N THR A 95 3.65 0.94 14.69
CA THR A 95 2.59 1.47 13.85
C THR A 95 3.01 1.34 12.39
N LEU A 96 2.09 0.94 11.51
CA LEU A 96 2.34 0.82 10.08
C LEU A 96 1.34 1.62 9.27
N HIS A 97 1.81 2.15 8.15
CA HIS A 97 0.99 2.78 7.13
C HIS A 97 1.33 2.16 5.79
N GLY A 98 0.32 1.65 5.06
CA GLY A 98 0.53 1.14 3.72
C GLY A 98 -0.23 1.98 2.72
N SER A 99 0.45 2.40 1.66
CA SER A 99 -0.12 3.29 0.65
C SER A 99 0.39 2.93 -0.75
N PRO A 100 -0.47 3.00 -1.78
CA PRO A 100 -0.03 2.94 -3.17
C PRO A 100 0.73 4.21 -3.60
N TRP A 101 0.65 5.29 -2.81
CA TRP A 101 1.30 6.58 -2.99
C TRP A 101 2.65 6.70 -2.26
N GLY A 102 3.39 5.58 -2.16
CA GLY A 102 4.59 5.51 -1.34
C GLY A 102 5.68 6.51 -1.74
N LEU A 103 5.84 6.78 -3.04
CA LEU A 103 6.83 7.76 -3.49
C LEU A 103 6.42 9.18 -3.13
N GLU A 104 5.15 9.51 -3.27
CA GLU A 104 4.60 10.82 -2.95
C GLU A 104 4.75 11.13 -1.45
N ILE A 105 4.55 10.13 -0.59
CA ILE A 105 4.89 10.21 0.84
C ILE A 105 6.36 10.57 1.03
N LEU A 106 7.28 9.85 0.38
CA LEU A 106 8.72 10.10 0.51
C LEU A 106 9.12 11.49 0.00
N VAL A 107 8.57 11.93 -1.13
CA VAL A 107 8.80 13.27 -1.70
C VAL A 107 8.30 14.35 -0.74
N SER A 108 7.13 14.15 -0.13
CA SER A 108 6.56 15.13 0.79
C SER A 108 7.20 15.14 2.18
N GLY A 109 7.96 14.09 2.52
CA GLY A 109 8.57 13.93 3.84
C GLY A 109 7.57 13.64 4.97
N ALA A 110 6.29 13.39 4.66
CA ALA A 110 5.25 13.15 5.64
C ALA A 110 4.15 12.22 5.11
N LEU A 111 3.46 11.54 6.04
CA LEU A 111 2.15 10.97 5.74
C LEU A 111 1.11 12.10 5.82
N LYS A 112 0.39 12.35 4.73
CA LYS A 112 -0.63 13.39 4.68
C LYS A 112 -2.04 12.82 4.66
N GLY A 113 -2.96 13.50 5.32
CA GLY A 113 -4.39 13.19 5.25
C GLY A 113 -4.92 13.41 3.81
N GLY A 114 -5.82 12.55 3.33
CA GLY A 114 -6.42 12.66 2.00
C GLY A 114 -5.55 12.23 0.81
N VAL A 115 -4.22 12.42 0.86
CA VAL A 115 -3.29 11.84 -0.15
C VAL A 115 -3.24 10.30 -0.05
N ASN A 116 -3.53 9.76 1.13
CA ASN A 116 -3.41 8.33 1.47
C ASN A 116 -4.75 7.64 1.77
N ASP A 117 -5.87 8.34 1.61
CA ASP A 117 -7.18 7.82 1.99
C ASP A 117 -7.97 7.33 0.77
N GLU A 118 -8.10 6.01 0.66
CA GLU A 118 -8.93 5.41 -0.40
C GLU A 118 -10.39 5.23 0.01
N LYS A 119 -10.76 5.48 1.27
CA LYS A 119 -12.07 5.08 1.82
C LYS A 119 -13.09 6.21 1.80
N GLY A 120 -13.28 6.85 0.64
CA GLY A 120 -14.31 7.86 0.38
C GLY A 120 -15.76 7.33 0.46
N GLY A 121 -16.17 6.78 1.60
CA GLY A 121 -17.52 6.33 1.92
C GLY A 121 -18.21 7.19 3.00
N ALA A 122 -19.47 6.90 3.30
CA ALA A 122 -20.36 7.72 4.15
C ALA A 122 -19.93 7.93 5.62
N GLN A 123 -18.88 7.24 6.11
CA GLN A 123 -18.34 7.37 7.48
C GLN A 123 -16.83 7.72 7.46
N SER A 124 -16.44 8.53 6.45
CA SER A 124 -15.06 8.75 6.01
C SER A 124 -14.06 9.19 7.10
N LEU A 125 -12.81 8.75 6.95
CA LEU A 125 -11.61 9.27 7.63
C LEU A 125 -11.01 10.48 6.89
N ASN A 126 -11.80 11.17 6.07
CA ASN A 126 -11.37 12.27 5.21
C ASN A 126 -10.43 13.24 5.93
N GLY A 127 -9.26 13.47 5.33
CA GLY A 127 -8.24 14.38 5.86
C GLY A 127 -7.49 13.87 7.10
N LYS A 128 -7.68 12.61 7.51
CA LYS A 128 -6.93 11.99 8.61
C LYS A 128 -5.80 11.10 8.10
N VAL A 129 -4.73 11.03 8.88
CA VAL A 129 -3.64 10.07 8.65
C VAL A 129 -3.98 8.79 9.38
N PHE A 130 -4.45 7.80 8.63
CA PHE A 130 -4.78 6.49 9.19
C PHE A 130 -3.53 5.65 9.44
N PHE A 131 -3.52 4.90 10.53
CA PHE A 131 -2.48 3.95 10.85
C PHE A 131 -3.04 2.57 11.19
N SER A 132 -2.39 1.54 10.66
CA SER A 132 -2.49 0.19 11.19
C SER A 132 -1.59 0.10 12.42
N ASP A 133 -2.12 0.43 13.58
CA ASP A 133 -1.40 0.39 14.86
C ASP A 133 -1.66 -0.93 15.62
N ARG A 134 -1.34 -0.94 16.92
CA ARG A 134 -1.59 -2.05 17.85
C ARG A 134 -2.88 -1.86 18.63
N THR A 135 -3.90 -1.27 18.04
CA THR A 135 -5.21 -1.13 18.68
C THR A 135 -6.13 -2.26 18.19
N PRO A 136 -6.88 -2.93 19.09
CA PRO A 136 -7.90 -3.89 18.68
C PRO A 136 -8.92 -3.21 17.75
N GLN A 137 -9.33 -3.89 16.69
CA GLN A 137 -10.29 -3.34 15.72
C GLN A 137 -11.73 -3.57 16.17
N ALA A 138 -11.98 -4.63 16.94
CA ALA A 138 -13.30 -4.95 17.43
C ALA A 138 -13.29 -5.19 18.94
N ASP A 139 -14.45 -5.02 19.55
CA ASP A 139 -14.62 -5.27 20.98
C ASP A 139 -14.48 -6.77 21.32
N THR A 140 -14.52 -7.66 20.33
CA THR A 140 -14.32 -9.11 20.51
C THR A 140 -12.86 -9.56 20.26
N ASP A 141 -11.97 -8.66 19.84
CA ASP A 141 -10.58 -9.01 19.57
C ASP A 141 -9.84 -9.37 20.87
N THR A 142 -9.23 -10.56 20.91
CA THR A 142 -8.39 -11.01 22.04
C THR A 142 -6.92 -10.63 21.89
N THR A 143 -6.55 -9.98 20.78
CA THR A 143 -5.18 -9.53 20.52
C THR A 143 -5.17 -8.16 19.85
N THR A 144 -4.15 -7.35 20.14
CA THR A 144 -3.90 -6.08 19.42
C THR A 144 -3.36 -6.27 18.00
N ARG A 145 -2.97 -7.50 17.62
CA ARG A 145 -2.15 -7.75 16.41
C ARG A 145 -2.52 -9.02 15.67
N GLN A 146 -3.79 -9.29 15.35
CA GLN A 146 -4.06 -10.37 14.40
C GLN A 146 -3.53 -9.94 13.02
N ASN A 147 -2.24 -10.18 12.78
CA ASN A 147 -1.47 -9.84 11.59
C ASN A 147 -1.22 -8.33 11.37
N LEU A 148 -0.42 -7.70 12.25
CA LEU A 148 -0.01 -6.28 12.25
C LEU A 148 0.31 -5.69 10.85
N ARG A 149 0.96 -6.46 9.98
CA ARG A 149 1.35 -6.00 8.62
C ARG A 149 0.28 -6.21 7.56
N THR A 150 -0.68 -7.11 7.79
CA THR A 150 -1.65 -7.52 6.76
C THR A 150 -2.52 -6.35 6.33
N LYS A 151 -3.04 -5.57 7.28
CA LYS A 151 -3.86 -4.39 6.97
C LYS A 151 -3.09 -3.37 6.14
N ALA A 152 -1.90 -2.97 6.61
CA ALA A 152 -1.03 -2.07 5.86
C ALA A 152 -0.74 -2.61 4.44
N ARG A 153 -0.45 -3.91 4.29
CA ARG A 153 -0.25 -4.53 2.97
C ARG A 153 -1.48 -4.49 2.08
N THR A 154 -2.67 -4.70 2.64
CA THR A 154 -3.95 -4.60 1.91
C THR A 154 -4.17 -3.18 1.43
N TYR A 155 -4.02 -2.18 2.31
CA TYR A 155 -4.18 -0.77 1.97
C TYR A 155 -3.14 -0.30 0.94
N ALA A 156 -1.91 -0.79 1.03
CA ALA A 156 -0.88 -0.48 0.05
C ALA A 156 -1.21 -0.97 -1.37
N GLN A 157 -2.15 -1.90 -1.56
CA GLN A 157 -2.57 -2.33 -2.90
C GLN A 157 -3.44 -1.31 -3.62
N GLY A 158 -4.01 -0.34 -2.91
CA GLY A 158 -4.76 0.70 -3.55
C GLY A 158 -6.16 0.28 -4.07
N HIS A 159 -6.73 -0.81 -3.53
CA HIS A 159 -7.92 -1.46 -4.08
C HIS A 159 -9.20 -0.97 -3.42
N VAL A 160 -10.03 -0.25 -4.18
CA VAL A 160 -11.42 0.07 -3.84
C VAL A 160 -12.29 -0.06 -5.08
N SER A 161 -13.56 -0.40 -4.90
CA SER A 161 -14.56 -0.65 -5.95
C SER A 161 -15.02 0.61 -6.73
N VAL A 162 -14.24 1.69 -6.69
CA VAL A 162 -14.57 2.97 -7.32
C VAL A 162 -13.50 3.35 -8.35
N SER A 163 -13.93 4.08 -9.39
CA SER A 163 -13.07 4.53 -10.50
C SER A 163 -11.89 5.40 -10.03
N ALA A 164 -12.12 6.17 -8.97
CA ALA A 164 -11.16 7.10 -8.39
C ALA A 164 -10.09 6.42 -7.50
N SER A 165 -10.17 5.11 -7.26
CA SER A 165 -9.16 4.40 -6.46
C SER A 165 -7.78 4.42 -7.10
N ALA A 166 -6.72 4.34 -6.29
CA ALA A 166 -5.35 4.42 -6.80
C ALA A 166 -5.03 3.30 -7.80
N SER A 167 -5.49 2.07 -7.52
CA SER A 167 -5.33 0.94 -8.42
C SER A 167 -6.12 1.12 -9.72
N SER A 168 -7.35 1.65 -9.66
CA SER A 168 -8.14 1.91 -10.87
C SER A 168 -7.49 2.98 -11.73
N ARG A 169 -7.07 4.10 -11.13
CA ARG A 169 -6.38 5.19 -11.84
C ARG A 169 -5.07 4.78 -12.50
N ALA A 170 -4.30 3.91 -11.85
CA ALA A 170 -3.11 3.32 -12.46
C ALA A 170 -3.45 2.48 -13.71
N GLN A 171 -4.48 1.65 -13.64
CA GLN A 171 -4.91 0.83 -14.77
C GLN A 171 -5.50 1.68 -15.90
N GLN A 172 -6.33 2.68 -15.58
CA GLN A 172 -6.84 3.67 -16.54
C GLN A 172 -5.70 4.37 -17.29
N HIS A 173 -4.63 4.75 -16.59
CA HIS A 173 -3.44 5.35 -17.22
C HIS A 173 -2.86 4.41 -18.29
N ARG A 174 -2.65 3.14 -17.97
CA ARG A 174 -2.12 2.17 -18.93
C ARG A 174 -3.08 1.92 -20.10
N LEU A 175 -4.38 1.79 -19.85
CA LEU A 175 -5.38 1.56 -20.90
C LEU A 175 -5.49 2.77 -21.86
N THR A 176 -5.43 4.00 -21.34
CA THR A 176 -5.38 5.21 -22.18
C THR A 176 -4.08 5.30 -22.99
N GLN A 177 -2.95 4.84 -22.47
CA GLN A 177 -1.72 4.70 -23.25
C GLN A 177 -1.89 3.70 -24.40
N ILE A 178 -2.53 2.54 -24.17
CA ILE A 178 -2.81 1.54 -25.21
C ILE A 178 -3.67 2.15 -26.32
N ILE A 179 -4.76 2.85 -25.96
CA ILE A 179 -5.64 3.54 -26.93
C ILE A 179 -4.85 4.55 -27.75
N GLY A 180 -4.12 5.45 -27.08
CA GLY A 180 -3.33 6.49 -27.74
C GLY A 180 -2.26 5.92 -28.68
N GLN A 181 -1.48 4.96 -28.21
CA GLN A 181 -0.42 4.31 -29.01
C GLN A 181 -0.97 3.54 -30.20
N THR A 182 -2.15 2.91 -30.06
CA THR A 182 -2.82 2.22 -31.16
C THR A 182 -3.17 3.21 -32.27
N LEU A 183 -3.80 4.33 -31.91
CA LEU A 183 -4.17 5.38 -32.85
C LEU A 183 -2.96 6.09 -33.47
N ASP A 184 -1.92 6.38 -32.68
CA ASP A 184 -0.70 7.05 -33.16
C ASP A 184 0.10 6.18 -34.14
N LYS A 185 -0.01 4.85 -34.05
CA LYS A 185 0.57 3.91 -35.02
C LYS A 185 -0.33 3.65 -36.25
N GLY A 186 -1.48 4.30 -36.34
CA GLY A 186 -2.46 4.06 -37.42
C GLY A 186 -3.12 2.68 -37.36
N MET A 187 -3.05 1.99 -36.22
CA MET A 187 -3.73 0.70 -36.05
C MET A 187 -5.21 0.92 -35.74
N PRO A 188 -6.12 0.09 -36.27
CA PRO A 188 -7.54 0.22 -35.99
C PRO A 188 -7.83 -0.14 -34.53
N LEU A 189 -8.66 0.67 -33.87
CA LEU A 189 -9.22 0.33 -32.57
C LEU A 189 -10.15 -0.86 -32.70
N SER A 190 -10.17 -1.72 -31.68
CA SER A 190 -11.13 -2.81 -31.63
C SER A 190 -12.46 -2.29 -31.10
N LEU A 191 -13.53 -2.43 -31.89
CA LEU A 191 -14.84 -1.90 -31.58
C LEU A 191 -15.83 -3.03 -31.21
N SER A 192 -16.77 -2.74 -30.32
CA SER A 192 -17.90 -3.61 -30.01
C SER A 192 -19.15 -3.16 -30.76
N GLU A 193 -20.03 -4.10 -31.09
CA GLU A 193 -21.35 -3.80 -31.70
C GLU A 193 -22.26 -2.97 -30.79
N ARG A 194 -22.03 -3.02 -29.47
CA ARG A 194 -22.75 -2.19 -28.51
C ARG A 194 -22.29 -0.74 -28.60
N GLY A 195 -23.26 0.17 -28.65
CA GLY A 195 -23.04 1.60 -28.55
C GLY A 195 -22.85 2.07 -27.11
N GLY A 196 -22.21 3.22 -26.96
CA GLY A 196 -22.15 3.96 -25.70
C GLY A 196 -23.08 5.16 -25.71
N VAL A 197 -23.35 5.72 -24.53
CA VAL A 197 -24.04 7.00 -24.38
C VAL A 197 -23.19 7.90 -23.48
N LEU A 198 -23.03 9.16 -23.87
CA LEU A 198 -22.46 10.22 -23.05
C LEU A 198 -23.51 11.33 -22.92
N ARG A 199 -23.91 11.66 -21.70
CA ARG A 199 -24.74 12.84 -21.44
C ARG A 199 -23.82 14.06 -21.36
N VAL A 200 -24.11 15.06 -22.19
CA VAL A 200 -23.34 16.29 -22.30
C VAL A 200 -24.12 17.41 -21.64
N SER A 201 -23.63 17.86 -20.48
CA SER A 201 -24.28 18.93 -19.72
C SER A 201 -23.76 20.30 -20.20
N ASP A 202 -22.49 20.41 -20.57
CA ASP A 202 -21.91 21.60 -21.18
C ASP A 202 -21.08 21.26 -22.44
N PRO A 203 -21.57 21.56 -23.66
CA PRO A 203 -20.82 21.37 -24.90
C PRO A 203 -19.47 22.10 -24.93
N GLY A 204 -19.35 23.23 -24.22
CA GLY A 204 -18.10 23.98 -24.07
C GLY A 204 -17.02 23.22 -23.30
N ASN A 205 -17.42 22.19 -22.54
CA ASN A 205 -16.53 21.36 -21.72
C ASN A 205 -16.48 19.88 -22.15
N ILE A 206 -16.78 19.61 -23.42
CA ILE A 206 -16.82 18.25 -23.98
C ILE A 206 -15.53 17.45 -23.70
N GLN A 207 -14.37 18.10 -23.59
CA GLN A 207 -13.12 17.41 -23.29
C GLN A 207 -13.09 16.79 -21.88
N GLN A 208 -13.58 17.53 -20.87
CA GLN A 208 -13.63 17.04 -19.51
C GLN A 208 -14.67 15.94 -19.35
N GLU A 209 -15.84 16.13 -19.96
CA GLU A 209 -16.91 15.13 -19.92
C GLU A 209 -16.51 13.84 -20.66
N ALA A 210 -15.83 13.96 -21.80
CA ALA A 210 -15.30 12.80 -22.53
C ALA A 210 -14.24 12.05 -21.70
N ALA A 211 -13.36 12.76 -21.01
CA ALA A 211 -12.38 12.16 -20.11
C ALA A 211 -13.05 11.43 -18.92
N ALA A 212 -14.08 12.04 -18.32
CA ALA A 212 -14.87 11.43 -17.24
C ALA A 212 -15.65 10.20 -17.71
N TRP A 213 -16.23 10.27 -18.92
CA TRP A 213 -16.88 9.14 -19.56
C TRP A 213 -15.91 7.98 -19.79
N MET A 214 -14.71 8.29 -20.32
CA MET A 214 -13.66 7.29 -20.53
C MET A 214 -13.20 6.67 -19.20
N GLU A 215 -13.11 7.47 -18.13
CA GLU A 215 -12.78 6.99 -16.78
C GLU A 215 -13.77 5.92 -16.32
N SER A 216 -15.06 6.24 -16.36
CA SER A 216 -16.15 5.34 -15.95
C SER A 216 -16.22 4.11 -16.85
N PHE A 217 -16.16 4.29 -18.18
CA PHE A 217 -16.19 3.18 -19.13
C PHE A 217 -15.05 2.19 -18.89
N LEU A 218 -13.80 2.66 -18.78
CA LEU A 218 -12.65 1.79 -18.55
C LEU A 218 -12.76 1.10 -17.18
N HIS A 219 -13.25 1.80 -16.16
CA HIS A 219 -13.44 1.23 -14.84
C HIS A 219 -14.45 0.08 -14.89
N ASP A 220 -15.67 0.35 -15.33
CA ASP A 220 -16.79 -0.59 -15.29
C ASP A 220 -16.52 -1.79 -16.20
N LYS A 221 -15.99 -1.54 -17.40
CA LYS A 221 -15.81 -2.58 -18.41
C LYS A 221 -14.60 -3.47 -18.16
N TYR A 222 -13.48 -2.90 -17.72
CA TYR A 222 -12.20 -3.62 -17.66
C TYR A 222 -11.67 -3.79 -16.24
N ILE A 223 -11.83 -2.81 -15.36
CA ILE A 223 -11.10 -2.79 -14.09
C ILE A 223 -11.91 -3.43 -12.97
N TYR A 224 -13.20 -3.10 -12.85
CA TYR A 224 -14.07 -3.62 -11.80
C TYR A 224 -14.11 -5.16 -11.81
N GLY A 225 -14.26 -5.75 -13.00
CA GLY A 225 -14.20 -7.21 -13.23
C GLY A 225 -12.80 -7.80 -13.35
N LYS A 226 -11.72 -7.02 -13.12
CA LYS A 226 -10.31 -7.42 -13.25
C LYS A 226 -9.86 -7.87 -14.65
N SER A 227 -10.66 -7.64 -15.68
CA SER A 227 -10.35 -7.96 -17.08
C SER A 227 -9.19 -7.13 -17.65
N ALA A 228 -8.82 -6.02 -17.02
CA ALA A 228 -7.69 -5.17 -17.43
C ALA A 228 -6.32 -5.84 -17.19
N LEU A 229 -6.18 -6.68 -16.16
CA LEU A 229 -4.89 -7.27 -15.76
C LEU A 229 -4.10 -7.93 -16.90
N PRO A 230 -4.70 -8.82 -17.73
CA PRO A 230 -3.98 -9.40 -18.86
C PRO A 230 -3.56 -8.37 -19.93
N LEU A 231 -4.26 -7.23 -20.05
CA LEU A 231 -3.95 -6.20 -21.05
C LEU A 231 -2.76 -5.31 -20.62
N LEU A 232 -2.47 -5.18 -19.32
CA LEU A 232 -1.45 -4.24 -18.86
C LEU A 232 -0.04 -4.65 -19.32
N ALA A 233 0.23 -5.96 -19.29
CA ALA A 233 1.54 -6.55 -19.57
C ALA A 233 1.67 -7.17 -20.97
N ALA A 234 0.57 -7.31 -21.71
CA ALA A 234 0.60 -7.90 -23.05
C ALA A 234 1.24 -6.93 -24.07
N PRO A 235 1.78 -7.46 -25.19
CA PRO A 235 2.17 -6.65 -26.34
C PRO A 235 1.04 -5.72 -26.79
N LEU A 236 1.40 -4.58 -27.39
CA LEU A 236 0.45 -3.53 -27.75
C LEU A 236 -0.65 -4.08 -28.66
N GLU A 237 -0.28 -4.88 -29.66
CA GLU A 237 -1.18 -5.42 -30.68
C GLU A 237 -2.23 -6.36 -30.05
N GLN A 238 -1.80 -7.19 -29.09
CA GLN A 238 -2.69 -8.08 -28.34
C GLN A 238 -3.64 -7.28 -27.43
N SER A 239 -3.09 -6.28 -26.72
CA SER A 239 -3.86 -5.41 -25.84
C SER A 239 -4.89 -4.59 -26.61
N ALA A 240 -4.51 -4.03 -27.76
CA ALA A 240 -5.37 -3.25 -28.64
C ALA A 240 -6.54 -4.09 -29.19
N LYS A 241 -6.28 -5.36 -29.54
CA LYS A 241 -7.32 -6.30 -30.01
C LYS A 241 -8.30 -6.69 -28.90
N ALA A 242 -7.80 -6.83 -27.67
CA ALA A 242 -8.61 -7.20 -26.50
C ALA A 242 -9.40 -6.02 -25.92
N LEU A 243 -8.91 -4.79 -26.07
CA LEU A 243 -9.57 -3.58 -25.61
C LEU A 243 -10.67 -3.17 -26.61
N LYS A 244 -11.88 -3.66 -26.38
CA LYS A 244 -13.10 -3.31 -27.09
C LYS A 244 -13.69 -1.97 -26.60
N LEU A 245 -13.69 -0.96 -27.46
CA LEU A 245 -14.41 0.30 -27.24
C LEU A 245 -15.79 0.25 -27.93
N PRO A 246 -16.78 1.05 -27.53
CA PRO A 246 -18.05 1.12 -28.23
C PRO A 246 -17.87 1.47 -29.72
N GLY A 247 -18.61 0.80 -30.61
CA GLY A 247 -18.51 1.06 -32.06
C GLY A 247 -19.25 2.31 -32.53
N LYS A 248 -20.12 2.85 -31.69
CA LYS A 248 -20.84 4.11 -31.85
C LYS A 248 -21.02 4.78 -30.49
N LEU A 249 -21.03 6.10 -30.45
CA LEU A 249 -21.29 6.86 -29.23
C LEU A 249 -22.34 7.92 -29.48
N THR A 250 -23.43 7.89 -28.71
CA THR A 250 -24.46 8.95 -28.76
C THR A 250 -24.17 9.99 -27.68
N LEU A 251 -23.89 11.22 -28.11
CA LEU A 251 -23.83 12.40 -27.25
C LEU A 251 -25.24 12.95 -27.07
N LYS A 252 -25.75 12.94 -25.84
CA LYS A 252 -27.06 13.48 -25.50
C LYS A 252 -26.89 14.84 -24.85
N SER A 253 -27.24 15.90 -25.56
CA SER A 253 -27.22 17.27 -25.04
C SER A 253 -28.48 17.52 -24.22
N GLU A 254 -28.36 18.19 -23.08
CA GLU A 254 -29.53 18.58 -22.27
C GLU A 254 -30.44 19.59 -23.00
N HIS A 255 -29.88 20.39 -23.93
CA HIS A 255 -30.58 21.50 -24.59
C HIS A 255 -30.40 21.52 -26.12
N GLY A 256 -30.00 20.40 -26.73
CA GLY A 256 -29.73 20.32 -28.17
C GLY A 256 -29.99 18.93 -28.75
N PRO A 257 -29.88 18.78 -30.09
CA PRO A 257 -30.08 17.49 -30.73
C PRO A 257 -29.00 16.48 -30.31
N ASP A 258 -29.40 15.21 -30.18
CA ASP A 258 -28.48 14.10 -29.99
C ASP A 258 -27.52 14.00 -31.19
N GLN A 259 -26.22 13.83 -30.91
CA GLN A 259 -25.20 13.62 -31.94
C GLN A 259 -24.67 12.18 -31.86
N VAL A 260 -24.64 11.47 -32.97
CA VAL A 260 -24.06 10.13 -33.05
C VAL A 260 -22.66 10.22 -33.67
N LEU A 261 -21.66 9.72 -32.94
CA LEU A 261 -20.28 9.65 -33.38
C LEU A 261 -19.95 8.24 -33.89
N GLU A 262 -19.47 8.16 -35.12
CA GLU A 262 -19.01 6.94 -35.79
C GLU A 262 -17.75 7.21 -36.62
N GLY A 263 -17.09 6.14 -37.10
CA GLY A 263 -15.93 6.24 -37.99
C GLY A 263 -14.82 7.15 -37.48
N ALA A 264 -14.36 8.07 -38.32
CA ALA A 264 -13.26 8.99 -38.01
C ALA A 264 -13.58 9.98 -36.86
N GLN A 265 -14.83 10.40 -36.74
CA GLN A 265 -15.26 11.29 -35.65
C GLN A 265 -15.16 10.56 -34.29
N LEU A 266 -15.58 9.30 -34.25
CA LEU A 266 -15.46 8.47 -33.05
C LEU A 266 -14.01 8.19 -32.67
N GLN A 267 -13.13 7.92 -33.64
CA GLN A 267 -11.70 7.76 -33.37
C GLN A 267 -11.07 9.03 -32.80
N SER A 268 -11.43 10.20 -33.34
CA SER A 268 -10.98 11.50 -32.84
C SER A 268 -11.47 11.75 -31.42
N PHE A 269 -12.73 11.41 -31.13
CA PHE A 269 -13.28 11.46 -29.78
C PHE A 269 -12.48 10.58 -28.81
N TYR A 270 -12.20 9.31 -29.15
CA TYR A 270 -11.42 8.44 -28.29
C TYR A 270 -10.00 8.92 -28.05
N LYS A 271 -9.33 9.47 -29.08
CA LYS A 271 -8.02 10.08 -28.93
C LYS A 271 -8.04 11.24 -27.94
N MET A 272 -9.02 12.13 -28.08
CA MET A 272 -9.20 13.29 -27.22
C MET A 272 -9.53 12.87 -25.77
N ALA A 273 -10.50 11.98 -25.59
CA ALA A 273 -10.94 11.48 -24.28
C ALA A 273 -9.81 10.76 -23.53
N ALA A 274 -9.10 9.85 -24.21
CA ALA A 274 -7.97 9.14 -23.64
C ALA A 274 -6.80 10.09 -23.32
N GLY A 275 -6.54 11.08 -24.19
CA GLY A 275 -5.53 12.11 -23.96
C GLY A 275 -5.84 12.99 -22.74
N GLY A 276 -7.09 13.46 -22.61
CA GLY A 276 -7.55 14.26 -21.48
C GLY A 276 -7.46 13.51 -20.16
N LEU A 277 -7.97 12.27 -20.12
CA LEU A 277 -7.87 11.41 -18.94
C LEU A 277 -6.41 11.13 -18.58
N ARG A 278 -5.56 10.76 -19.56
CA ARG A 278 -4.14 10.50 -19.32
C ARG A 278 -3.42 11.70 -18.73
N LYS A 279 -3.63 12.91 -19.27
CA LYS A 279 -3.05 14.16 -18.75
C LYS A 279 -3.47 14.43 -17.30
N SER A 280 -4.74 14.22 -16.99
CA SER A 280 -5.29 14.35 -15.64
C SER A 280 -4.64 13.36 -14.65
N LEU A 281 -4.43 12.11 -15.07
CA LEU A 281 -3.77 11.07 -14.28
C LEU A 281 -2.29 11.38 -14.04
N GLU A 282 -1.56 11.76 -15.09
CA GLU A 282 -0.15 12.16 -15.02
C GLU A 282 0.06 13.45 -14.21
N GLY A 283 -0.98 14.30 -14.14
CA GLY A 283 -1.04 15.51 -13.30
C GLY A 283 -1.19 15.27 -11.80
N GLY A 284 -0.95 14.04 -11.32
CA GLY A 284 -0.94 13.70 -9.90
C GLY A 284 -2.19 12.97 -9.39
N LYS A 285 -3.10 12.56 -10.28
CA LYS A 285 -4.26 11.74 -9.87
C LYS A 285 -3.97 10.24 -9.82
N ALA A 286 -2.92 9.75 -10.49
CA ALA A 286 -2.47 8.36 -10.38
C ALA A 286 -1.14 8.25 -9.60
N PRO A 287 -0.91 7.16 -8.84
CA PRO A 287 0.35 6.96 -8.14
C PRO A 287 1.52 6.79 -9.11
N TYR A 288 2.59 7.54 -8.88
CA TYR A 288 3.70 7.65 -9.81
C TYR A 288 4.44 6.32 -10.00
N LEU A 289 4.67 5.55 -8.92
CA LEU A 289 5.32 4.24 -9.04
C LEU A 289 4.47 3.26 -9.88
N SER A 290 3.15 3.35 -9.79
CA SER A 290 2.24 2.54 -10.58
C SER A 290 2.25 2.96 -12.05
N MET A 291 2.36 4.27 -12.34
CA MET A 291 2.56 4.76 -13.71
C MET A 291 3.91 4.29 -14.28
N LEU A 292 5.01 4.36 -13.51
CA LEU A 292 6.31 3.78 -13.90
C LEU A 292 6.22 2.27 -14.16
N ASN A 293 5.37 1.58 -13.41
CA ASN A 293 5.13 0.15 -13.50
C ASN A 293 3.93 -0.19 -14.39
N GLN A 294 3.69 0.62 -15.43
CA GLN A 294 2.71 0.36 -16.50
C GLN A 294 1.31 -0.01 -15.99
N GLY A 295 0.83 0.74 -14.98
CA GLY A 295 -0.50 0.58 -14.41
C GLY A 295 -0.63 -0.51 -13.34
N THR A 296 0.44 -1.24 -13.03
CA THR A 296 0.46 -2.22 -11.94
C THR A 296 0.94 -1.58 -10.64
N VAL A 297 0.16 -1.72 -9.57
CA VAL A 297 0.48 -1.11 -8.27
C VAL A 297 1.79 -1.63 -7.68
N VAL A 298 2.63 -0.70 -7.23
CA VAL A 298 3.86 -0.94 -6.45
C VAL A 298 3.57 -0.57 -4.98
N PRO A 299 3.17 -1.53 -4.14
CA PRO A 299 2.74 -1.27 -2.78
C PRO A 299 3.96 -1.01 -1.88
N VAL A 300 3.88 0.06 -1.09
CA VAL A 300 4.89 0.41 -0.08
C VAL A 300 4.24 0.45 1.29
N VAL A 301 4.91 -0.14 2.28
CA VAL A 301 4.49 -0.09 3.68
C VAL A 301 5.56 0.57 4.51
N PHE A 302 5.19 1.63 5.20
CA PHE A 302 6.02 2.38 6.15
C PHE A 302 5.78 1.87 7.56
N GLY A 303 6.84 1.53 8.27
CA GLY A 303 6.83 1.13 9.67
C GLY A 303 7.47 2.21 10.54
N PHE A 304 6.74 2.64 11.57
CA PHE A 304 7.13 3.71 12.48
C PHE A 304 7.40 3.20 13.89
N ASP A 305 8.19 3.96 14.64
CA ASP A 305 8.21 3.89 16.11
C ASP A 305 6.80 4.14 16.70
N LYS A 306 6.64 3.94 18.01
CA LYS A 306 5.36 4.21 18.67
C LYS A 306 4.91 5.65 18.39
N VAL A 307 3.73 5.76 17.81
CA VAL A 307 2.98 7.02 17.72
C VAL A 307 2.05 7.06 18.93
N ARG A 308 2.12 8.13 19.71
CA ARG A 308 1.26 8.35 20.87
C ARG A 308 0.08 9.23 20.51
N ASN A 309 -0.94 9.25 21.37
CA ASN A 309 -2.10 10.13 21.27
C ASN A 309 -2.87 9.98 19.93
N LEU A 310 -2.95 8.75 19.43
CA LEU A 310 -3.80 8.42 18.28
C LEU A 310 -5.28 8.53 18.68
N GLY A 311 -6.08 9.16 17.82
CA GLY A 311 -7.54 9.09 17.93
C GLY A 311 -8.04 7.73 17.44
N SER A 312 -9.24 7.33 17.88
CA SER A 312 -9.94 6.14 17.38
C SER A 312 -11.23 6.55 16.68
N HIS A 313 -11.49 5.95 15.52
CA HIS A 313 -12.70 6.17 14.72
C HIS A 313 -13.40 4.85 14.46
N GLY A 314 -14.65 4.71 14.89
CA GLY A 314 -15.47 3.54 14.62
C GLY A 314 -16.22 3.68 13.30
N ILE A 315 -16.07 2.70 12.40
CA ILE A 315 -16.89 2.56 11.19
C ILE A 315 -17.79 1.35 11.37
N GLN A 316 -19.10 1.56 11.24
CA GLN A 316 -20.09 0.50 11.30
C GLN A 316 -20.27 -0.11 9.92
N SER A 317 -20.11 -1.43 9.83
CA SER A 317 -20.48 -2.17 8.63
C SER A 317 -22.01 -2.25 8.54
N MET A 318 -22.59 -1.68 7.50
CA MET A 318 -24.04 -1.75 7.23
C MET A 318 -24.52 -3.19 7.03
N ILE A 319 -23.65 -4.10 6.57
CA ILE A 319 -24.00 -5.50 6.26
C ILE A 319 -23.98 -6.36 7.52
N THR A 320 -22.93 -6.22 8.35
CA THR A 320 -22.71 -7.09 9.52
C THR A 320 -23.14 -6.46 10.84
N LYS A 321 -23.55 -5.17 10.82
CA LYS A 321 -23.81 -4.32 12.00
C LYS A 321 -22.67 -4.22 13.01
N SER A 322 -21.50 -4.77 12.69
CA SER A 322 -20.30 -4.74 13.53
C SER A 322 -19.53 -3.43 13.37
N TYR A 323 -18.88 -3.01 14.45
CA TYR A 323 -17.98 -1.86 14.44
C TYR A 323 -16.54 -2.30 14.15
N SER A 324 -15.84 -1.48 13.38
CA SER A 324 -14.40 -1.56 13.17
C SER A 324 -13.76 -0.25 13.58
N TYR A 325 -12.85 -0.31 14.54
CA TYR A 325 -12.09 0.84 15.01
C TYR A 325 -10.81 1.02 14.18
N TYR A 326 -10.51 2.28 13.90
CA TYR A 326 -9.36 2.72 13.13
C TYR A 326 -8.61 3.79 13.89
N SER A 327 -7.31 3.61 14.06
CA SER A 327 -6.46 4.59 14.71
C SER A 327 -5.90 5.60 13.71
N TYR A 328 -5.90 6.87 14.09
CA TYR A 328 -5.51 7.95 13.18
C TYR A 328 -4.89 9.16 13.90
N GLN A 329 -4.23 10.01 13.11
CA GLN A 329 -3.88 11.37 13.49
C GLN A 329 -4.66 12.39 12.68
N ASN A 330 -4.94 13.53 13.32
CA ASN A 330 -5.67 14.66 12.75
C ASN A 330 -4.81 15.59 11.88
N HIS A 331 -3.50 15.34 11.82
CA HIS A 331 -2.52 16.18 11.14
C HIS A 331 -1.52 15.31 10.38
N ASP A 332 -0.79 15.93 9.45
CA ASP A 332 0.29 15.29 8.72
C ASP A 332 1.36 14.75 9.70
N HIS A 333 1.82 13.53 9.46
CA HIS A 333 2.82 12.86 10.30
C HIS A 333 4.19 12.85 9.61
N PRO A 334 5.18 13.63 10.08
CA PRO A 334 6.50 13.69 9.47
C PRO A 334 7.22 12.34 9.53
N LEU A 335 7.89 11.95 8.45
CA LEU A 335 8.70 10.73 8.43
C LEU A 335 9.89 10.80 9.39
N SER A 336 10.37 12.01 9.70
CA SER A 336 11.39 12.28 10.73
C SER A 336 10.88 12.05 12.16
N GLY A 337 9.57 11.91 12.36
CA GLY A 337 8.91 11.82 13.65
C GLY A 337 8.34 13.16 14.14
N SER A 338 7.60 13.10 15.23
CA SER A 338 6.93 14.24 15.86
C SER A 338 7.18 14.25 17.38
N ALA A 339 6.69 15.28 18.07
CA ALA A 339 6.65 15.32 19.54
C ALA A 339 5.86 14.14 20.13
N ASN A 340 4.90 13.59 19.39
CA ASN A 340 4.15 12.39 19.76
C ASN A 340 4.86 11.08 19.35
N GLY A 341 6.12 11.14 18.94
CA GLY A 341 6.93 10.01 18.49
C GLY A 341 6.75 9.67 17.01
N GLY A 342 6.99 8.40 16.67
CA GLY A 342 6.67 7.84 15.35
C GLY A 342 7.64 8.12 14.21
N ARG A 343 8.96 8.19 14.43
CA ARG A 343 9.93 8.27 13.31
C ARG A 343 9.83 7.03 12.41
N LEU A 344 10.02 7.23 11.10
CA LEU A 344 10.10 6.13 10.13
C LEU A 344 11.31 5.26 10.45
N LYS A 345 11.11 3.95 10.57
CA LYS A 345 12.17 2.97 10.85
C LYS A 345 12.35 1.94 9.76
N GLU A 346 11.26 1.62 9.07
CA GLU A 346 11.23 0.50 8.15
C GLU A 346 10.41 0.87 6.92
N VAL A 347 10.92 0.52 5.74
CA VAL A 347 10.16 0.49 4.50
C VAL A 347 10.08 -0.96 4.04
N GLU A 348 8.87 -1.49 3.93
CA GLU A 348 8.61 -2.81 3.39
C GLU A 348 8.10 -2.72 1.95
N VAL A 349 8.71 -3.51 1.07
CA VAL A 349 8.30 -3.74 -0.33
C VAL A 349 8.12 -5.24 -0.58
N ARG A 350 7.40 -5.62 -1.65
CA ARG A 350 7.12 -7.04 -1.92
C ARG A 350 8.34 -7.81 -2.43
N SER A 351 9.15 -7.17 -3.27
CA SER A 351 10.23 -7.79 -4.02
C SER A 351 11.35 -6.79 -4.30
N LEU A 352 12.51 -7.30 -4.74
CA LEU A 352 13.60 -6.45 -5.25
C LEU A 352 13.17 -5.64 -6.48
N ALA A 353 12.25 -6.15 -7.31
CA ALA A 353 11.70 -5.41 -8.44
C ALA A 353 10.92 -4.18 -7.98
N ASP A 354 10.09 -4.31 -6.93
CA ASP A 354 9.36 -3.18 -6.36
C ASP A 354 10.33 -2.18 -5.69
N LEU A 355 11.43 -2.66 -5.07
CA LEU A 355 12.49 -1.79 -4.56
C LEU A 355 13.25 -1.05 -5.68
N ALA A 356 13.52 -1.71 -6.80
CA ALA A 356 14.17 -1.09 -7.96
C ALA A 356 13.29 0.03 -8.55
N THR A 357 11.99 -0.23 -8.71
CA THR A 357 11.02 0.79 -9.14
C THR A 357 10.94 1.95 -8.14
N LEU A 358 10.97 1.67 -6.84
CA LEU A 358 11.01 2.70 -5.80
C LEU A 358 12.27 3.57 -5.93
N TYR A 359 13.46 2.98 -6.08
CA TYR A 359 14.70 3.75 -6.24
C TYR A 359 14.75 4.57 -7.52
N LEU A 360 14.24 4.03 -8.64
CA LEU A 360 14.09 4.79 -9.88
C LEU A 360 13.15 5.99 -9.67
N GLY A 361 12.00 5.76 -9.06
CA GLY A 361 11.04 6.83 -8.73
C GLY A 361 11.63 7.91 -7.83
N CYS A 362 12.37 7.49 -6.79
CA CYS A 362 13.10 8.38 -5.89
C CYS A 362 14.09 9.27 -6.66
N GLU A 363 14.91 8.70 -7.55
CA GLU A 363 15.87 9.46 -8.33
C GLU A 363 15.19 10.46 -9.28
N VAL A 364 14.10 10.05 -9.93
CA VAL A 364 13.33 10.92 -10.85
C VAL A 364 12.65 12.07 -10.10
N LYS A 365 12.13 11.82 -8.90
CA LYS A 365 11.41 12.82 -8.10
C LYS A 365 12.28 13.57 -7.09
N GLY A 366 13.58 13.30 -7.04
CA GLY A 366 14.50 13.95 -6.09
C GLY A 366 14.26 13.55 -4.63
N ALA A 367 13.62 12.40 -4.38
CA ALA A 367 13.44 11.85 -3.04
C ALA A 367 14.53 10.83 -2.72
N ARG A 368 14.74 10.56 -1.43
CA ARG A 368 15.63 9.50 -0.95
C ARG A 368 14.99 8.81 0.25
N LEU A 369 15.30 7.52 0.42
CA LEU A 369 15.04 6.85 1.68
C LEU A 369 16.03 7.41 2.73
N PRO A 370 15.60 7.70 3.97
CA PRO A 370 16.52 8.07 5.03
C PRO A 370 17.56 6.97 5.28
N ASP A 371 18.81 7.34 5.51
CA ASP A 371 19.93 6.39 5.60
C ASP A 371 19.82 5.42 6.79
N ASP A 372 19.08 5.80 7.83
CA ASP A 372 18.85 4.99 9.03
C ASP A 372 17.62 4.07 8.94
N VAL A 373 16.86 4.14 7.84
CA VAL A 373 15.67 3.32 7.63
C VAL A 373 16.05 1.94 7.10
N LEU A 374 15.53 0.91 7.76
CA LEU A 374 15.68 -0.47 7.29
C LEU A 374 14.77 -0.76 6.11
N VAL A 375 15.26 -1.52 5.13
CA VAL A 375 14.44 -2.02 4.03
C VAL A 375 14.16 -3.50 4.22
N ARG A 376 12.87 -3.84 4.22
CA ARG A 376 12.38 -5.20 4.35
C ARG A 376 11.76 -5.67 3.04
N ILE A 377 12.28 -6.77 2.49
CA ILE A 377 11.68 -7.47 1.36
C ILE A 377 10.73 -8.53 1.91
N LYS A 378 9.43 -8.37 1.67
CA LYS A 378 8.42 -9.31 2.17
C LYS A 378 8.56 -10.71 1.58
N GLY A 379 8.90 -10.82 0.29
CA GLY A 379 9.07 -12.11 -0.40
C GLY A 379 7.74 -12.82 -0.75
N ALA A 380 7.84 -14.04 -1.27
CA ALA A 380 6.67 -14.87 -1.57
C ALA A 380 5.96 -15.32 -0.27
N LYS A 381 4.70 -15.78 -0.37
CA LYS A 381 3.86 -16.08 0.81
C LYS A 381 4.50 -17.04 1.82
N ARG A 382 5.38 -17.94 1.38
CA ARG A 382 6.01 -18.98 2.22
C ARG A 382 7.41 -18.61 2.73
N ASP A 383 8.01 -17.57 2.17
CA ASP A 383 9.39 -17.21 2.51
C ASP A 383 9.43 -16.33 3.76
N LYS A 384 10.47 -16.50 4.57
CA LYS A 384 10.79 -15.51 5.58
C LYS A 384 11.20 -14.23 4.85
N ALA A 385 10.66 -13.11 5.31
CA ALA A 385 11.08 -11.82 4.79
C ALA A 385 12.58 -11.60 5.01
N GLU A 386 13.16 -10.78 4.17
CA GLU A 386 14.58 -10.45 4.21
C GLU A 386 14.76 -8.99 4.61
N TYR A 387 15.77 -8.72 5.42
CA TYR A 387 16.24 -7.37 5.68
C TYR A 387 17.55 -7.18 4.94
N LEU A 388 17.64 -6.14 4.13
CA LEU A 388 18.86 -5.83 3.42
C LEU A 388 19.80 -5.03 4.32
N ALA A 389 21.05 -5.46 4.41
CA ALA A 389 22.07 -4.73 5.16
C ALA A 389 22.37 -3.37 4.50
N PRO A 390 22.83 -2.35 5.24
CA PRO A 390 23.11 -1.02 4.69
C PRO A 390 24.05 -1.04 3.46
N GLY A 391 25.10 -1.86 3.48
CA GLY A 391 26.01 -2.03 2.35
C GLY A 391 25.33 -2.62 1.11
N GLN A 392 24.47 -3.63 1.30
CA GLN A 392 23.69 -4.22 0.21
C GLN A 392 22.71 -3.22 -0.38
N LEU A 393 22.08 -2.38 0.45
CA LEU A 393 21.16 -1.34 -0.02
C LEU A 393 21.86 -0.28 -0.86
N LYS A 394 23.01 0.19 -0.38
CA LYS A 394 23.84 1.16 -1.11
C LYS A 394 24.27 0.60 -2.47
N GLN A 395 24.76 -0.64 -2.50
CA GLN A 395 25.17 -1.31 -3.74
C GLN A 395 24.00 -1.54 -4.69
N PHE A 396 22.87 -2.01 -4.17
CA PHE A 396 21.67 -2.24 -4.96
C PHE A 396 21.18 -0.96 -5.61
N ARG A 397 21.10 0.14 -4.84
CA ARG A 397 20.72 1.45 -5.38
C ARG A 397 21.69 1.89 -6.47
N ALA A 398 23.00 1.81 -6.24
CA ALA A 398 24.00 2.19 -7.23
C ALA A 398 23.84 1.39 -8.54
N ASN A 399 23.68 0.07 -8.44
CA ASN A 399 23.48 -0.80 -9.60
C ASN A 399 22.17 -0.49 -10.35
N VAL A 400 21.06 -0.29 -9.63
CA VAL A 400 19.78 0.10 -10.24
C VAL A 400 19.93 1.40 -11.03
N LEU A 401 20.56 2.43 -10.46
CA LEU A 401 20.69 3.74 -11.11
C LEU A 401 21.69 3.71 -12.28
N ALA A 402 22.79 2.98 -12.17
CA ALA A 402 23.74 2.79 -13.27
C ALA A 402 23.06 2.10 -14.47
N GLN A 403 22.27 1.07 -14.20
CA GLN A 403 21.55 0.32 -15.23
C GLN A 403 20.40 1.15 -15.82
N ALA A 404 19.71 1.96 -15.01
CA ALA A 404 18.72 2.90 -15.50
C ALA A 404 19.33 3.93 -16.47
N ALA A 405 20.51 4.46 -16.16
CA ALA A 405 21.23 5.37 -17.04
C ALA A 405 21.68 4.67 -18.34
N ALA A 406 22.22 3.45 -18.24
CA ALA A 406 22.66 2.67 -19.39
C ALA A 406 21.52 2.33 -20.38
N HIS A 407 20.31 2.10 -19.86
CA HIS A 407 19.12 1.81 -20.66
C HIS A 407 18.31 3.05 -21.05
N SER A 408 18.76 4.26 -20.69
CA SER A 408 18.13 5.48 -21.17
C SER A 408 18.35 5.62 -22.69
N PRO A 409 17.39 6.20 -23.45
CA PRO A 409 17.50 6.32 -24.92
C PRO A 409 18.79 6.98 -25.40
N ASP A 410 19.36 7.85 -24.59
CA ASP A 410 20.60 8.59 -24.84
C ASP A 410 21.78 8.12 -23.98
N ARG A 411 21.71 6.87 -23.48
CA ARG A 411 22.75 6.20 -22.68
C ARG A 411 23.24 7.02 -21.48
N GLY A 412 22.33 7.78 -20.87
CA GLY A 412 22.59 8.53 -19.63
C GLY A 412 23.08 9.95 -19.83
N ALA A 413 23.12 10.46 -21.07
CA ALA A 413 23.45 11.86 -21.34
C ALA A 413 22.44 12.84 -20.68
N ARG A 414 21.15 12.50 -20.71
CA ARG A 414 20.09 13.25 -20.03
C ARG A 414 19.81 12.64 -18.66
N PRO A 415 19.75 13.47 -17.60
CA PRO A 415 19.35 13.02 -16.27
C PRO A 415 17.98 12.32 -16.28
N LEU A 416 17.83 11.26 -15.48
CA LEU A 416 16.57 10.49 -15.37
C LEU A 416 15.34 11.38 -15.09
N ARG A 417 15.50 12.43 -14.27
CA ARG A 417 14.44 13.41 -13.96
C ARG A 417 13.90 14.19 -15.18
N LYS A 418 14.64 14.22 -16.29
CA LYS A 418 14.27 14.90 -17.54
C LYS A 418 13.80 13.92 -18.63
N GLN A 419 13.77 12.62 -18.36
CA GLN A 419 13.27 11.61 -19.29
C GLN A 419 11.74 11.64 -19.36
N ALA A 420 11.17 11.31 -20.52
CA ALA A 420 9.72 11.19 -20.65
C ALA A 420 9.21 9.97 -19.87
N LEU A 421 7.97 10.01 -19.39
CA LEU A 421 7.37 8.89 -18.64
C LEU A 421 7.42 7.57 -19.42
N ARG A 422 7.22 7.61 -20.74
CA ARG A 422 7.31 6.43 -21.61
C ARG A 422 8.70 5.77 -21.57
N ASP A 423 9.76 6.58 -21.60
CA ASP A 423 11.14 6.07 -21.54
C ASP A 423 11.44 5.50 -20.15
N LEU A 424 10.99 6.18 -19.09
CA LEU A 424 11.10 5.71 -17.72
C LEU A 424 10.35 4.39 -17.48
N GLN A 425 9.18 4.21 -18.10
CA GLN A 425 8.44 2.94 -18.07
C GLN A 425 9.25 1.83 -18.75
N GLN A 426 9.87 2.10 -19.91
CA GLN A 426 10.69 1.11 -20.59
C GLN A 426 11.93 0.73 -19.77
N ILE A 427 12.63 1.72 -19.21
CA ILE A 427 13.76 1.50 -18.30
C ILE A 427 13.32 0.63 -17.12
N ASN A 428 12.20 0.95 -16.48
CA ASN A 428 11.68 0.18 -15.35
C ASN A 428 11.35 -1.26 -15.74
N THR A 429 10.71 -1.48 -16.90
CA THR A 429 10.43 -2.83 -17.41
C THR A 429 11.71 -3.63 -17.62
N THR A 430 12.74 -3.03 -18.22
CA THR A 430 14.05 -3.69 -18.41
C THR A 430 14.71 -4.03 -17.07
N LEU A 431 14.79 -3.07 -16.13
CA LEU A 431 15.35 -3.31 -14.80
C LEU A 431 14.66 -4.47 -14.08
N ARG A 432 13.32 -4.51 -14.14
CA ARG A 432 12.52 -5.55 -13.49
C ARG A 432 12.66 -6.93 -14.13
N SER A 433 13.19 -7.01 -15.36
CA SER A 433 13.46 -8.28 -16.05
C SER A 433 14.83 -8.91 -15.71
N HIS A 434 15.72 -8.15 -15.07
CA HIS A 434 17.05 -8.63 -14.68
C HIS A 434 17.02 -9.51 -13.43
N ASP A 435 18.11 -10.27 -13.22
CA ASP A 435 18.38 -10.88 -11.92
C ASP A 435 18.82 -9.82 -10.90
N LEU A 436 17.84 -9.21 -10.25
CA LEU A 436 18.07 -8.17 -9.24
C LEU A 436 18.78 -8.70 -7.99
N ARG A 437 18.90 -10.02 -7.78
CA ARG A 437 19.73 -10.55 -6.68
C ARG A 437 21.21 -10.29 -6.92
N ALA A 438 21.66 -10.33 -8.18
CA ALA A 438 23.03 -10.01 -8.53
C ALA A 438 23.41 -8.58 -8.12
N TYR A 439 22.43 -7.65 -8.05
CA TYR A 439 22.67 -6.25 -7.72
C TYR A 439 22.99 -6.02 -6.24
N LEU A 440 22.78 -7.03 -5.39
CA LEU A 440 23.12 -6.99 -3.97
C LEU A 440 24.59 -7.36 -3.69
N ARG A 441 25.31 -7.90 -4.68
CA ARG A 441 26.69 -8.37 -4.53
C ARG A 441 27.69 -7.25 -4.87
N SER A 442 28.79 -7.16 -4.14
CA SER A 442 29.93 -6.33 -4.54
C SER A 442 30.64 -6.95 -5.76
N PRO A 443 31.20 -6.15 -6.68
CA PRO A 443 31.97 -6.64 -7.83
C PRO A 443 33.18 -7.53 -7.48
N GLU A 444 33.62 -7.55 -6.22
CA GLU A 444 34.87 -8.21 -5.80
C GLU A 444 34.80 -9.74 -5.62
N ALA A 445 33.64 -10.38 -5.81
CA ALA A 445 33.52 -11.83 -5.60
C ALA A 445 34.04 -12.70 -6.77
N HIS A 446 34.65 -12.12 -7.81
CA HIS A 446 35.20 -12.85 -8.96
C HIS A 446 36.72 -12.77 -9.11
N VAL A 447 37.45 -12.13 -8.18
CA VAL A 447 38.91 -12.21 -8.15
C VAL A 447 39.34 -13.07 -6.96
N ARG A 448 39.20 -14.39 -7.12
CA ARG A 448 39.98 -15.42 -6.40
C ARG A 448 39.59 -16.81 -6.92
N LYS A 449 40.17 -17.14 -8.07
CA LYS A 449 40.65 -18.47 -8.49
C LYS A 449 41.28 -18.30 -9.86
N ALA A 450 42.54 -17.86 -9.85
CA ALA A 450 43.52 -18.21 -10.86
C ALA A 450 44.51 -19.14 -10.14
#